data_AF-A0A257LDV7-F1
#
_entry.id   AF-A0A257LDV7-F1
#
_cell.length_a   1.000
_cell.length_b   1.000
_cell.length_c   1.000
_cell.angle_alpha   90.00
_cell.angle_beta   90.00
_cell.angle_gamma   90.00
#
_symmetry.space_group_name_H-M   'P 1'
#
loop_
_entity.id
_entity.type
_entity.pdbx_description
1 polymer ?
#
loop_
_entity_poly.entity_id
_entity_poly.type
_entity_poly.pdbx_seq_one_letter_code
_entity_poly.pdbx_strand_id
1 'polypeptide(L)' 'MRPRVLSGMRPTGALHLGHYHGALKNWVKLQHDYDCFYFVADWHAL' A
#
# COMPACT_ATOMS: atom_id res chain seq x y z
N MET A 1 -0.87 -20.56 -9.06
CA MET A 1 -0.64 -19.11 -9.31
C MET A 1 -1.00 -18.39 -8.01
N ARG A 2 -0.13 -17.51 -7.49
CA ARG A 2 -0.44 -16.74 -6.27
C ARG A 2 -1.49 -15.68 -6.61
N PRO A 3 -2.47 -15.38 -5.74
CA PRO A 3 -3.42 -14.31 -6.00
C PRO A 3 -2.68 -12.97 -6.02
N ARG A 4 -3.20 -12.03 -6.83
CA ARG A 4 -2.57 -10.72 -7.03
C ARG A 4 -3.26 -9.65 -6.21
N VAL A 5 -2.46 -8.77 -5.60
CA VAL A 5 -2.93 -7.62 -4.84
C VAL A 5 -2.39 -6.35 -5.48
N LEU A 6 -3.27 -5.41 -5.80
CA LEU A 6 -2.92 -4.06 -6.24
C LEU A 6 -3.37 -3.06 -5.18
N SER A 7 -2.46 -2.24 -4.66
CA SER A 7 -2.79 -1.23 -3.67
C SER A 7 -2.05 0.08 -3.94
N GLY A 8 -2.70 1.22 -3.74
CA GLY A 8 -2.11 2.53 -3.96
C GLY A 8 -2.36 3.46 -2.78
N MET A 9 -1.40 4.33 -2.47
CA MET A 9 -1.52 5.35 -1.43
C MET A 9 -1.33 6.75 -2.02
N ARG A 10 -2.17 7.69 -1.58
CA ARG A 10 -2.05 9.10 -1.97
C ARG A 10 -0.78 9.72 -1.36
N PRO A 11 -0.09 10.63 -2.06
CA PRO A 11 1.05 11.36 -1.52
C PRO A 11 0.60 12.49 -0.59
N THR A 12 0.11 12.18 0.61
CA THR A 12 -0.46 13.15 1.57
C THR A 12 0.60 13.82 2.48
N GLY A 13 1.86 13.86 2.07
CA GLY A 13 2.97 14.35 2.89
C GLY A 13 3.57 13.28 3.81
N ALA A 14 4.02 13.68 5.00
CA ALA A 14 4.78 12.82 5.91
C ALA A 14 3.95 11.62 6.42
N LEU A 15 4.58 10.44 6.44
CA LEU A 15 3.97 9.26 7.05
C LEU A 15 3.92 9.39 8.57
N HIS A 16 2.82 8.93 9.17
CA HIS A 16 2.66 8.85 10.62
C HIS A 16 2.16 7.46 11.02
N LEU A 17 2.09 7.19 12.32
CA LEU A 17 1.75 5.87 12.89
C LEU A 17 0.42 5.30 12.39
N GLY A 18 -0.52 6.16 12.01
CA GLY A 18 -1.81 5.76 11.44
C GLY A 18 -1.65 5.05 10.09
N HIS A 19 -0.79 5.57 9.21
CA HIS A 19 -0.47 4.92 7.94
C HIS A 19 0.22 3.57 8.15
N TYR A 20 1.10 3.49 9.16
CA TYR A 20 1.78 2.25 9.49
C TYR A 20 0.82 1.16 9.97
N HIS A 21 -0.01 1.48 10.97
CA HIS A 21 -0.95 0.50 11.53
C HIS A 21 -2.11 0.18 10.57
N GLY A 22 -2.54 1.15 9.78
CA GLY A 22 -3.68 1.01 8.86
C GLY A 22 -3.34 0.21 7.60
N ALA A 23 -2.22 0.51 6.94
CA ALA A 23 -1.90 -0.08 5.63
C ALA A 23 -0.53 -0.76 5.58
N LEU A 24 0.55 -0.04 5.96
CA LEU A 24 1.92 -0.50 5.66
C LEU A 24 2.26 -1.83 6.35
N LYS A 25 1.86 -1.99 7.61
CA LYS A 25 2.09 -3.25 8.34
C LYS A 25 1.38 -4.43 7.68
N ASN A 26 0.21 -4.22 7.10
CA ASN A 26 -0.51 -5.26 6.38
C ASN A 26 0.12 -5.53 5.00
N TRP A 27 0.56 -4.49 4.30
CA TRP A 27 1.27 -4.62 3.02
C TRP A 27 2.54 -5.47 3.15
N VAL A 28 3.32 -5.30 4.22
CA VAL A 28 4.50 -6.15 4.47
C VAL A 28 4.10 -7.62 4.62
N LYS A 29 3.03 -7.91 5.37
CA LYS A 29 2.55 -9.29 5.56
C LYS A 29 2.09 -9.93 4.25
N LEU A 30 1.35 -9.18 3.44
CA LEU A 30 0.78 -9.68 2.17
C LEU A 30 1.84 -10.09 1.16
N GLN A 31 3.05 -9.52 1.21
CA GLN A 31 4.15 -9.88 0.31
C GLN A 31 4.60 -11.34 0.45
N HIS A 32 4.33 -12.00 1.59
CA HIS A 32 4.67 -13.41 1.77
C HIS A 32 3.73 -14.35 1.00
N ASP A 33 2.45 -13.99 0.90
CA ASP A 33 1.39 -14.87 0.41
C ASP A 33 0.87 -14.48 -0.99
N TYR A 34 1.07 -13.22 -1.41
CA TYR A 34 0.48 -12.64 -2.64
C TYR A 34 1.53 -11.98 -3.54
N ASP A 35 1.23 -11.96 -4.84
CA ASP A 35 1.96 -11.12 -5.79
C ASP A 35 1.47 -9.68 -5.67
N CYS A 36 2.25 -8.84 -5.01
CA CYS A 36 1.86 -7.49 -4.63
C CYS A 36 2.39 -6.42 -5.59
N PHE A 37 1.51 -5.51 -5.99
CA PHE A 37 1.81 -4.31 -6.79
C PHE A 37 1.39 -3.08 -5.99
N TYR A 38 2.35 -2.19 -5.72
CA TYR A 38 2.12 -0.95 -4.98
C TYR A 38 2.44 0.27 -5.84
N PHE A 39 1.60 1.31 -5.77
CA PHE A 39 1.83 2.56 -6.52
C PHE A 39 1.46 3.80 -5.70
N VAL A 40 1.99 4.95 -6.13
CA VAL A 40 1.60 6.26 -5.59
C VAL A 40 0.41 6.75 -6.40
N ALA A 41 -0.73 6.99 -5.75
CA ALA A 41 -1.96 7.45 -6.39
C ALA A 41 -1.97 8.98 -6.50
N ASP A 42 -1.02 9.53 -7.25
CA ASP A 42 -0.83 10.97 -7.46
C ASP A 42 -1.98 11.61 -8.25
N TRP A 43 -2.53 10.93 -9.26
CA TRP A 43 -3.66 11.42 -10.05
C TRP A 43 -4.95 11.60 -9.24
N HIS A 44 -5.09 10.89 -8.11
CA HIS A 44 -6.22 11.04 -7.18
C HIS A 44 -6.03 12.19 -6.18
N ALA A 45 -4.88 12.87 -6.22
CA ALA A 45 -4.57 14.03 -5.38
C ALA A 45 -4.74 15.36 -6.12
N LEU A 46 -5.15 15.33 -7.40
CA LEU A 46 -5.52 16.50 -8.22
C LEU A 46 -6.95 16.98 -7.93
#